data_AF-A0A2W2HCN8-F1
#
_entry.id   AF-A0A2W2HCN8-F1
#
_cell.length_a   1.000
_cell.length_b   1.000
_cell.length_c   1.000
_cell.angle_alpha   90.00
_cell.angle_beta   90.00
_cell.angle_gamma   90.00
#
_symmetry.space_group_name_H-M   'P 1'
#
loop_
_entity.id
_entity.type
_entity.pdbx_description
1 polymer ?
#
loop_
_entity_poly.entity_id
_entity_poly.type
_entity_poly.pdbx_seq_one_letter_code
_entity_poly.pdbx_strand_id
1 'polypeptide(L)'
;RSLLPILLSCAWLALALAFLGLPGWLPFAPLAAPAFAAGALRMAGRRPIDHSMPILETPAGAIPLGLVIWALTGIDIAVLGCLPFLTALTAQQALAGTLAAQAVTGAGVLAAWLWRAVR
;
A
#
# COMPACT_ATOMS: atom_id res chain seq x y z
N ARG A 1 10.29 -2.07 -14.87
CA ARG A 1 10.47 -2.43 -13.44
C ARG A 1 9.16 -2.53 -12.63
N SER A 2 8.12 -1.76 -12.94
CA SER A 2 6.85 -1.77 -12.19
C SER A 2 5.84 -2.85 -12.61
N LEU A 3 5.96 -3.44 -13.80
CA LEU A 3 4.99 -4.44 -14.29
C LEU A 3 4.87 -5.67 -13.38
N LEU A 4 6.00 -6.30 -13.03
CA LEU A 4 5.99 -7.48 -12.16
C LEU A 4 5.32 -7.23 -10.80
N PRO A 5 5.68 -6.18 -10.01
CA PRO A 5 5.00 -5.93 -8.75
C PRO A 5 3.53 -5.55 -8.92
N ILE A 6 3.11 -4.92 -10.03
CA ILE A 6 1.69 -4.68 -10.31
C ILE A 6 0.96 -6.01 -10.52
N LEU A 7 1.46 -6.88 -11.38
CA LEU A 7 0.82 -8.16 -11.69
C LEU A 7 0.74 -9.06 -10.45
N LEU A 8 1.82 -9.16 -9.68
CA LEU A 8 1.84 -9.92 -8.44
C LEU A 8 0.88 -9.35 -7.40
N SER A 9 0.83 -8.03 -7.24
CA SER A 9 -0.10 -7.39 -6.29
C SER A 9 -1.56 -7.61 -6.70
N CYS A 10 -1.86 -7.49 -8.00
CA CYS A 10 -3.18 -7.76 -8.54
C CYS A 10 -3.60 -9.22 -8.31
N ALA A 11 -2.74 -10.17 -8.69
CA ALA A 11 -3.01 -11.60 -8.53
C ALA A 11 -3.18 -11.97 -7.05
N TRP A 12 -2.29 -11.48 -6.19
CA TRP A 12 -2.36 -11.74 -4.75
C TRP A 12 -3.64 -11.19 -4.13
N LEU A 13 -3.99 -9.93 -4.42
CA LEU A 13 -5.21 -9.33 -3.89
C LEU A 13 -6.46 -10.03 -4.42
N ALA A 14 -6.50 -10.38 -5.71
CA ALA A 14 -7.61 -11.13 -6.29
C ALA A 14 -7.78 -12.51 -5.61
N LEU A 15 -6.69 -13.24 -5.39
CA LEU A 15 -6.72 -14.52 -4.68
C LEU A 15 -7.16 -14.37 -3.23
N ALA A 16 -6.67 -13.35 -2.52
CA ALA A 16 -7.07 -13.08 -1.15
C ALA A 16 -8.57 -12.78 -1.04
N LEU A 17 -9.11 -11.94 -1.94
CA LEU A 17 -10.54 -11.62 -2.00
C LEU A 17 -11.39 -12.85 -2.35
N ALA A 18 -10.93 -13.67 -3.29
CA ALA A 18 -11.61 -14.91 -3.64
C ALA A 18 -11.63 -15.90 -2.46
N PHE A 19 -10.50 -16.07 -1.78
CA PHE A 19 -10.36 -16.93 -0.60
C PHE A 19 -11.25 -16.47 0.56
N LEU A 20 -11.39 -15.16 0.77
CA LEU A 20 -12.27 -14.58 1.77
C LEU A 20 -13.77 -14.61 1.39
N GLY A 21 -14.12 -15.14 0.21
CA GLY A 21 -15.51 -15.19 -0.24
C GLY A 21 -16.08 -13.81 -0.62
N LEU A 22 -15.22 -12.90 -1.10
CA LEU A 22 -15.56 -11.52 -1.45
C LEU A 22 -15.48 -11.26 -2.98
N PRO A 23 -16.16 -12.05 -3.85
CA PRO A 23 -16.01 -11.91 -5.30
C PRO A 23 -16.50 -10.56 -5.84
N GLY A 24 -17.47 -9.92 -5.17
CA GLY A 24 -17.95 -8.57 -5.54
C GLY A 24 -16.89 -7.47 -5.40
N TRP A 25 -15.77 -7.77 -4.72
CA TRP A 25 -14.67 -6.85 -4.49
C TRP A 25 -13.50 -7.05 -5.46
N LEU A 26 -13.54 -8.08 -6.31
CA LEU A 26 -12.50 -8.38 -7.30
C LEU A 26 -12.12 -7.18 -8.19
N PRO A 27 -13.04 -6.27 -8.59
CA PRO A 27 -12.66 -5.09 -9.35
C PRO A 27 -11.64 -4.18 -8.65
N PHE A 28 -11.52 -4.22 -7.32
CA PHE A 28 -10.47 -3.48 -6.60
C PHE A 28 -9.08 -4.04 -6.84
N ALA A 29 -8.93 -5.33 -7.17
CA ALA A 29 -7.63 -5.95 -7.36
C ALA A 29 -6.74 -5.23 -8.42
N PRO A 30 -7.20 -5.04 -9.67
CA PRO A 30 -6.42 -4.30 -10.65
C PRO A 30 -6.28 -2.80 -10.33
N LEU A 31 -7.25 -2.21 -9.61
CA LEU A 31 -7.25 -0.76 -9.30
C LEU A 31 -6.32 -0.40 -8.12
N ALA A 32 -6.17 -1.31 -7.16
CA ALA A 32 -5.28 -1.14 -6.01
C ALA A 32 -3.84 -1.59 -6.30
N ALA A 33 -3.65 -2.48 -7.28
CA ALA A 33 -2.34 -3.01 -7.64
C ALA A 33 -1.25 -1.95 -7.90
N PRO A 34 -1.53 -0.80 -8.56
CA PRO A 34 -0.55 0.27 -8.71
C PRO A 34 -0.05 0.86 -7.38
N ALA A 35 -0.93 1.04 -6.39
CA ALA A 35 -0.56 1.54 -5.07
C ALA A 35 0.33 0.53 -4.31
N PHE A 36 -0.05 -0.76 -4.33
CA PHE A 36 0.78 -1.83 -3.77
C PHE A 36 2.14 -1.92 -4.44
N ALA A 37 2.20 -1.80 -5.77
CA ALA A 37 3.46 -1.81 -6.50
C ALA A 37 4.36 -0.62 -6.12
N ALA A 38 3.80 0.58 -5.97
CA ALA A 38 4.56 1.75 -5.51
C ALA A 38 5.11 1.54 -4.09
N GLY A 39 4.31 1.00 -3.19
CA GLY A 39 4.73 0.63 -1.84
C GLY A 39 5.86 -0.42 -1.84
N ALA A 40 5.70 -1.50 -2.60
CA ALA A 40 6.69 -2.55 -2.74
C ALA A 40 8.03 -2.05 -3.33
N LEU A 41 7.96 -1.18 -4.34
CA LEU A 41 9.16 -0.57 -4.93
C LEU A 41 9.87 0.38 -3.97
N ARG A 42 9.13 1.16 -3.16
CA ARG A 42 9.73 1.96 -2.08
C ARG A 42 10.35 1.08 -1.01
N MET A 43 9.68 -0.01 -0.65
CA MET A 43 10.18 -0.97 0.33
C MET A 43 11.47 -1.63 -0.15
N ALA A 44 11.56 -1.98 -1.43
CA ALA A 44 12.77 -2.55 -2.04
C ALA A 44 13.95 -1.56 -2.08
N GLY A 45 13.66 -0.26 -2.16
CA GLY A 45 14.67 0.82 -2.18
C GLY A 45 14.98 1.45 -0.82
N ARG A 46 14.45 0.92 0.29
CA ARG A 46 14.64 1.53 1.61
C ARG A 46 16.09 1.40 2.09
N ARG A 47 16.56 2.41 2.82
CA ARG A 47 17.88 2.42 3.45
C ARG A 47 17.97 1.37 4.57
N PRO A 48 19.19 0.99 5.02
CA PRO A 48 19.37 0.24 6.25
C PRO A 48 18.69 0.90 7.45
N ILE A 49 18.42 0.12 8.49
CA ILE A 49 17.83 0.63 9.74
C ILE A 49 18.77 1.67 10.34
N ASP A 50 18.22 2.84 10.70
CA ASP A 50 18.96 3.89 11.38
C ASP A 50 18.98 3.64 12.89
N HIS A 51 20.07 3.06 13.38
CA HIS A 51 20.26 2.78 14.81
C HIS A 51 20.64 4.02 15.63
N SER A 52 20.84 5.18 15.00
CA SER A 52 21.05 6.45 15.72
C SER A 52 19.75 7.14 16.12
N MET A 53 18.61 6.66 15.61
CA MET A 53 17.30 7.21 15.96
C MET A 53 16.93 6.97 17.43
N PRO A 54 16.12 7.87 18.03
CA PRO A 54 15.69 7.73 19.41
C PRO A 54 14.93 6.42 19.68
N ILE A 55 15.03 5.97 20.92
CA ILE A 55 14.21 4.90 21.46
C ILE A 55 13.10 5.56 22.27
N LEU A 56 11.85 5.22 21.98
CA LEU A 56 10.70 5.69 22.74
C LEU A 56 10.48 4.74 23.93
N GLU A 57 10.72 5.23 25.13
CA GLU A 57 10.44 4.48 26.35
C GLU A 57 8.94 4.52 26.64
N THR A 58 8.33 3.34 26.75
CA THR A 58 6.91 3.17 27.09
C THR A 58 6.75 2.21 28.27
N PRO A 59 5.63 2.23 29.01
CA PRO A 59 5.36 1.24 30.05
C PRO A 59 5.39 -0.21 29.57
N ALA A 60 5.17 -0.44 28.27
CA ALA A 60 5.20 -1.76 27.64
C ALA A 60 6.59 -2.18 27.13
N GLY A 61 7.60 -1.31 27.28
CA GLY A 61 8.97 -1.54 26.84
C GLY A 61 9.50 -0.48 25.87
N ALA A 62 10.77 -0.66 25.50
CA ALA A 62 11.50 0.23 24.62
C ALA A 62 11.08 0.01 23.14
N ILE A 63 10.69 1.09 22.45
CA ILE A 63 10.31 1.06 21.04
C ILE A 63 11.42 1.72 20.19
N PRO A 64 12.22 0.96 19.44
CA PRO A 64 13.29 1.51 18.60
C PRO A 64 12.71 2.16 17.34
N LEU A 65 12.65 3.49 17.29
CA LEU A 65 11.95 4.22 16.22
C LEU A 65 12.58 3.99 14.85
N GLY A 66 13.90 3.82 14.76
CA GLY A 66 14.59 3.49 13.50
C GLY A 66 14.08 2.20 12.87
N LEU A 67 13.84 1.16 13.67
CA LEU A 67 13.28 -0.10 13.21
C LEU A 67 11.81 0.07 12.77
N VAL A 68 11.01 0.83 13.54
CA VAL A 68 9.60 1.09 13.23
C VAL A 68 9.46 1.82 11.89
N ILE A 69 10.20 2.91 11.69
CA ILE A 69 10.16 3.70 10.45
C ILE A 69 10.63 2.85 9.26
N TRP A 70 11.70 2.07 9.44
CA TRP A 70 12.18 1.16 8.41
C TRP A 70 11.13 0.10 8.02
N ALA A 71 10.46 -0.48 9.01
CA ALA A 71 9.43 -1.49 8.80
C ALA A 71 8.20 -0.93 8.08
N LEU A 72 7.80 0.31 8.40
CA LEU A 72 6.65 0.97 7.79
C LEU A 72 6.93 1.55 6.39
N THR A 73 8.20 1.70 6.01
CA THR A 73 8.59 2.29 4.73
C THR A 73 8.05 1.47 3.56
N GLY A 74 7.13 2.07 2.79
CA GLY A 74 6.46 1.45 1.65
C GLY A 74 5.05 0.96 1.98
N ILE A 75 4.84 0.43 3.20
CA ILE A 75 3.50 0.07 3.70
C ILE A 75 2.64 1.33 3.81
N ASP A 76 3.22 2.42 4.32
CA ASP A 76 2.58 3.73 4.41
C ASP A 76 1.98 4.19 3.07
N ILE A 77 2.74 4.08 1.97
CA ILE A 77 2.26 4.44 0.62
C ILE A 77 1.17 3.50 0.13
N ALA A 78 1.34 2.19 0.33
CA ALA A 78 0.35 1.22 -0.10
C ALA A 78 -0.99 1.45 0.61
N VAL A 79 -0.97 1.68 1.92
CA VAL A 79 -2.17 1.97 2.71
C VAL A 79 -2.83 3.27 2.26
N LEU A 80 -2.06 4.36 2.11
CA LEU A 80 -2.60 5.64 1.64
C LEU A 80 -3.20 5.54 0.23
N GLY A 81 -2.55 4.83 -0.69
CA GLY A 81 -3.05 4.63 -2.04
C GLY A 81 -4.28 3.72 -2.13
N CYS A 82 -4.48 2.86 -1.12
CA CYS A 82 -5.61 1.94 -1.01
C CYS A 82 -6.72 2.45 -0.08
N LEU A 83 -6.68 3.71 0.37
CA LEU A 83 -7.72 4.27 1.24
C LEU A 83 -9.14 4.08 0.69
N PRO A 84 -9.45 4.34 -0.61
CA PRO A 84 -10.80 4.12 -1.13
C PRO A 84 -11.29 2.67 -1.04
N PHE A 85 -10.39 1.70 -1.18
CA PHE A 85 -10.72 0.29 -0.98
C PHE A 85 -10.97 -0.02 0.50
N LEU A 86 -10.12 0.47 1.41
CA LEU A 86 -10.25 0.26 2.85
C LEU A 86 -11.51 0.92 3.43
N THR A 87 -11.88 2.10 2.94
CA THR A 87 -13.13 2.77 3.34
C THR A 87 -14.33 1.98 2.85
N ALA A 88 -14.32 1.52 1.60
CA ALA A 88 -15.40 0.70 1.06
C ALA A 88 -15.62 -0.58 1.89
N LEU A 89 -14.56 -1.23 2.37
CA LEU A 89 -14.67 -2.41 3.25
C LEU A 89 -15.29 -2.11 4.63
N THR A 90 -15.18 -0.88 5.13
CA THR A 90 -15.53 -0.53 6.52
C THR A 90 -16.82 0.27 6.64
N ALA A 91 -17.34 0.82 5.55
CA ALA A 91 -18.52 1.64 5.59
C ALA A 91 -19.43 1.43 4.36
N GLN A 92 -20.71 1.77 4.50
CA GLN A 92 -21.67 1.66 3.41
C GLN A 92 -21.45 2.80 2.41
N GLN A 93 -20.68 2.53 1.36
CA GLN A 93 -20.46 3.45 0.24
C GLN A 93 -20.98 2.89 -1.08
N ALA A 94 -21.26 3.81 -2.01
CA ALA A 94 -21.54 3.46 -3.40
C ALA A 94 -20.29 2.85 -4.06
N LEU A 95 -20.36 1.56 -4.37
CA LEU A 95 -19.27 0.76 -4.94
C LEU A 95 -18.60 1.42 -6.16
N ALA A 96 -19.41 1.96 -7.08
CA ALA A 96 -18.92 2.62 -8.28
C ALA A 96 -18.04 3.85 -7.98
N GLY A 97 -18.46 4.68 -7.02
CA GLY A 97 -17.70 5.85 -6.59
C GLY A 97 -16.37 5.46 -5.95
N THR A 98 -16.36 4.42 -5.12
CA THR A 98 -15.14 3.93 -4.48
C THR A 98 -14.17 3.26 -5.46
N LEU A 99 -14.66 2.59 -6.51
CA LEU A 99 -13.82 2.05 -7.57
C LEU A 99 -13.16 3.16 -8.39
N ALA A 100 -13.92 4.20 -8.77
CA ALA A 100 -13.37 5.35 -9.48
C ALA A 100 -12.31 6.08 -8.64
N ALA A 101 -12.59 6.30 -7.36
CA ALA A 101 -11.63 6.88 -6.42
C ALA A 101 -10.36 6.01 -6.32
N GLN A 102 -10.50 4.68 -6.19
CA GLN A 102 -9.35 3.77 -6.13
C GLN A 102 -8.51 3.80 -7.42
N ALA A 103 -9.14 3.87 -8.59
CA ALA A 103 -8.43 3.98 -9.86
C ALA A 103 -7.55 5.24 -9.90
N VAL A 104 -8.11 6.38 -9.47
CA VAL A 104 -7.41 7.66 -9.42
C VAL A 104 -6.29 7.63 -8.39
N THR A 105 -6.54 7.17 -7.16
CA THR A 105 -5.53 7.14 -6.10
C THR A 105 -4.41 6.15 -6.43
N GLY A 106 -4.76 4.95 -6.91
CA GLY A 106 -3.78 3.93 -7.30
C GLY A 106 -2.85 4.43 -8.41
N ALA A 107 -3.41 4.93 -9.50
CA ALA A 107 -2.63 5.48 -10.61
C ALA A 107 -1.80 6.70 -10.18
N GLY A 108 -2.41 7.62 -9.42
CA GLY A 108 -1.76 8.83 -8.93
C GLY A 108 -0.56 8.55 -8.02
N VAL A 109 -0.69 7.61 -7.09
CA VAL A 109 0.41 7.19 -6.20
C VAL A 109 1.56 6.58 -6.99
N LEU A 110 1.27 5.69 -7.93
CA LEU A 110 2.32 5.08 -8.77
C LEU A 110 3.00 6.13 -9.65
N ALA A 111 2.23 7.04 -10.26
CA ALA A 111 2.76 8.12 -11.08
C ALA A 111 3.66 9.07 -10.26
N ALA A 112 3.22 9.47 -9.07
CA ALA A 112 4.00 10.31 -8.16
C ALA A 112 5.30 9.61 -7.73
N TRP A 113 5.26 8.31 -7.44
CA TRP A 113 6.46 7.52 -7.13
C TRP A 113 7.43 7.48 -8.30
N LEU A 114 6.93 7.18 -9.51
CA LEU A 114 7.76 7.13 -10.72
C LEU A 114 8.40 8.48 -11.02
N TRP A 115 7.64 9.57 -10.90
CA TRP A 115 8.14 10.93 -11.10
C TRP A 115 9.26 11.27 -10.12
N ARG A 116 9.10 10.93 -8.84
CA ARG A 116 10.14 11.10 -7.82
C ARG A 116 11.38 10.25 -8.07
N ALA A 117 11.22 9.07 -8.69
CA ALA A 117 12.33 8.16 -8.94
C ALA A 117 13.15 8.50 -10.20
N VAL A 118 12.67 9.45 -11.01
CA VAL A 118 13.37 9.96 -12.21
C VAL A 118 14.10 11.28 -11.91
N ARG A 119 13.68 12.00 -10.86
CA ARG A 119 14.39 13.17 -10.33
C ARG A 119 15.50 12.75 -9.38
#